data_AF-A0A3Z2LRK3-F1
#
_entry.id   AF-A0A3Z2LRK3-F1
#
_cell.length_a   1.000
_cell.length_b   1.000
_cell.length_c   1.000
_cell.angle_alpha   90.00
_cell.angle_beta   90.00
_cell.angle_gamma   90.00
#
_symmetry.space_group_name_H-M   'P 1'
#
loop_
_entity.id
_entity.type
_entity.pdbx_description
1 polymer ?
#
loop_
_entity_poly.entity_id
_entity_poly.type
_entity_poly.pdbx_seq_one_letter_code
_entity_poly.pdbx_strand_id
1 'polypeptide(L)'
;MINVRKQNKPSYECMMNAETALALCKRSTENEFKEYHCSTGLVFLAFAVEAMFIFYRRQVDPTYDKKNDKTCRKDFHKKTLKMCGIDDLMGLNDYQIIRNCLRLRDEIAHGDFFESSFDYVPEGLDVHDKQVIDIISKSSKQFRDVTLKILEQGIEAAKNIDDYICDNGYKADEKIEREYLPKLQPAFGVTGISVW
;
A
#
# COMPACT_ATOMS: atom_id res chain seq x y z
N MET A 1 -16.58 -14.98 -32.74
CA MET A 1 -16.60 -14.20 -31.48
C MET A 1 -15.48 -14.74 -30.61
N ILE A 2 -14.47 -13.94 -30.30
CA ILE A 2 -13.29 -14.40 -29.52
C ILE A 2 -13.55 -14.09 -28.06
N ASN A 3 -13.43 -15.09 -27.19
CA ASN A 3 -13.58 -14.92 -25.74
C ASN A 3 -12.21 -14.59 -25.15
N VAL A 4 -11.96 -13.31 -24.88
CA VAL A 4 -10.70 -12.86 -24.28
C VAL A 4 -10.80 -12.92 -22.76
N ARG A 5 -9.93 -13.71 -22.12
CA ARG A 5 -9.79 -13.74 -20.65
C ARG A 5 -8.48 -13.07 -20.24
N LYS A 6 -8.57 -11.97 -19.48
CA LYS A 6 -7.43 -11.24 -18.91
C LYS A 6 -7.45 -11.40 -17.40
N GLN A 7 -6.31 -11.76 -16.80
CA GLN A 7 -6.13 -11.61 -15.36
C GLN A 7 -5.69 -10.18 -15.08
N ASN A 8 -6.58 -9.37 -14.50
CA ASN A 8 -6.18 -8.08 -13.98
C ASN A 8 -5.44 -8.29 -12.65
N LYS A 9 -4.34 -7.54 -12.45
CA LYS A 9 -3.58 -7.52 -11.21
C LYS A 9 -3.84 -6.18 -10.50
N PRO A 10 -4.79 -6.12 -9.55
CA PRO A 10 -5.08 -4.88 -8.83
C PRO A 10 -3.86 -4.32 -8.10
N SER A 11 -2.93 -5.17 -7.67
CA SER A 11 -1.64 -4.77 -7.08
C SER A 11 -0.85 -3.86 -8.01
N TYR A 12 -0.73 -4.22 -9.29
CA TYR A 12 -0.03 -3.42 -10.30
C TYR A 12 -0.72 -2.08 -10.56
N GLU A 13 -2.03 -2.10 -10.80
CA GLU A 13 -2.80 -0.88 -11.12
C GLU A 13 -2.79 0.11 -9.94
N CYS A 14 -2.93 -0.40 -8.71
CA CYS A 14 -2.83 0.43 -7.51
C CYS A 14 -1.42 0.98 -7.31
N MET A 15 -0.37 0.18 -7.56
CA MET A 15 1.01 0.68 -7.47
C MET A 15 1.27 1.79 -8.49
N MET A 16 0.83 1.63 -9.75
CA MET A 16 0.93 2.66 -10.78
C MET A 16 0.25 3.97 -10.38
N ASN A 17 -0.93 3.88 -9.75
CA ASN A 17 -1.63 5.07 -9.23
C ASN A 17 -0.86 5.71 -8.07
N ALA A 18 -0.28 4.92 -7.16
CA ALA A 18 0.54 5.43 -6.07
C ALA A 18 1.78 6.18 -6.58
N GLU A 19 2.48 5.62 -7.57
CA GLU A 19 3.64 6.25 -8.21
C GLU A 19 3.27 7.51 -8.99
N THR A 20 2.13 7.48 -9.69
CA THR A 20 1.61 8.65 -10.39
C THR A 20 1.30 9.78 -9.41
N ALA A 21 0.63 9.46 -8.30
CA ALA A 21 0.34 10.41 -7.24
C ALA A 21 1.63 10.99 -6.62
N LEU A 22 2.65 10.15 -6.40
CA LEU A 22 3.97 10.62 -5.97
C LEU A 22 4.58 11.62 -6.97
N ALA A 23 4.56 11.29 -8.26
CA ALA A 23 5.10 12.15 -9.30
C ALA A 23 4.36 13.49 -9.42
N LEU A 24 3.03 13.48 -9.27
CA LEU A 24 2.20 14.68 -9.23
C LEU A 24 2.51 15.53 -8.00
N CYS A 25 2.60 14.91 -6.81
CA CYS A 25 2.94 15.61 -5.58
C CYS A 25 4.29 16.33 -5.67
N LYS A 26 5.31 15.72 -6.29
CA LYS A 26 6.63 16.34 -6.49
C LYS A 26 6.59 17.56 -7.42
N ARG A 27 5.61 17.63 -8.31
CA ARG A 27 5.46 18.71 -9.31
C ARG A 27 4.54 19.83 -8.84
N SER A 28 3.63 19.54 -7.91
CA SER A 28 2.70 20.54 -7.39
C SER A 28 3.43 21.65 -6.65
N THR A 29 3.04 22.90 -6.94
CA THR A 29 3.51 24.08 -6.21
C THR A 29 2.59 24.46 -5.06
N GLU A 30 1.30 24.11 -5.18
CA GLU A 30 0.26 24.39 -4.19
C GLU A 30 0.22 23.30 -3.10
N ASN A 31 0.18 23.72 -1.83
CA ASN A 31 0.22 22.81 -0.69
C ASN A 31 -1.00 21.88 -0.63
N GLU A 32 -2.18 22.37 -1.00
CA GLU A 32 -3.43 21.59 -1.02
C GLU A 32 -3.33 20.43 -2.03
N PHE A 33 -2.78 20.68 -3.22
CA PHE A 33 -2.54 19.60 -4.19
C PHE A 33 -1.45 18.64 -3.75
N LYS A 34 -0.39 19.11 -3.07
CA LYS A 34 0.61 18.20 -2.48
C LYS A 34 -0.03 17.26 -1.47
N GLU A 35 -0.87 17.80 -0.58
CA GLU A 35 -1.56 17.01 0.44
C GLU A 35 -2.54 16.00 -0.18
N TYR A 36 -3.33 16.46 -1.16
CA TYR A 36 -4.25 15.60 -1.90
C TYR A 36 -3.53 14.45 -2.60
N HIS A 37 -2.44 14.74 -3.33
CA HIS A 37 -1.66 13.72 -4.02
C HIS A 37 -0.93 12.77 -3.06
N CYS A 38 -0.38 13.29 -1.95
CA CYS A 38 0.21 12.45 -0.89
C CYS A 38 -0.81 11.46 -0.32
N SER A 39 -1.98 11.96 0.08
CA SER A 39 -3.04 11.16 0.67
C SER A 39 -3.57 10.11 -0.30
N THR A 40 -3.82 10.52 -1.55
CA THR A 40 -4.26 9.62 -2.63
C THR A 40 -3.22 8.53 -2.89
N GLY A 41 -1.93 8.92 -2.97
CA GLY A 41 -0.84 7.98 -3.19
C GLY A 41 -0.71 6.96 -2.08
N LEU A 42 -0.83 7.39 -0.82
CA LEU A 42 -0.76 6.49 0.35
C LEU A 42 -1.92 5.47 0.35
N VAL A 43 -3.14 5.91 0.02
CA VAL A 43 -4.30 5.02 -0.07
C VAL A 43 -4.10 3.96 -1.16
N PHE A 44 -3.66 4.36 -2.35
CA PHE A 44 -3.37 3.41 -3.43
C PHE A 44 -2.20 2.48 -3.11
N LEU A 45 -1.16 2.97 -2.43
CA LEU A 45 -0.06 2.13 -1.95
C LEU A 45 -0.56 1.03 -1.01
N ALA A 46 -1.42 1.38 -0.05
CA ALA A 46 -2.01 0.42 0.89
C ALA A 46 -2.84 -0.65 0.15
N PHE A 47 -3.66 -0.25 -0.83
CA PHE A 47 -4.40 -1.19 -1.67
C PHE A 47 -3.47 -2.08 -2.51
N ALA A 48 -2.39 -1.52 -3.04
CA ALA A 48 -1.39 -2.26 -3.82
C ALA A 48 -0.77 -3.38 -2.99
N VAL A 49 -0.34 -3.08 -1.77
CA VAL A 49 0.24 -4.04 -0.83
C VAL A 49 -0.76 -5.12 -0.43
N GLU A 50 -2.01 -4.77 -0.11
CA GLU A 50 -3.02 -5.77 0.25
C GLU A 50 -3.31 -6.72 -0.92
N ALA A 51 -3.41 -6.17 -2.13
CA ALA A 51 -3.54 -6.97 -3.35
C ALA A 51 -2.30 -7.84 -3.63
N MET A 52 -1.09 -7.36 -3.32
CA MET A 52 0.16 -8.11 -3.45
C MET A 52 0.15 -9.36 -2.58
N PHE A 53 -0.19 -9.26 -1.28
CA PHE A 53 -0.28 -10.44 -0.42
C PHE A 53 -1.37 -11.42 -0.86
N ILE A 54 -2.51 -10.93 -1.37
CA ILE A 54 -3.54 -11.79 -1.97
C ILE A 54 -3.02 -12.52 -3.21
N PHE A 55 -2.28 -11.81 -4.06
CA PHE A 55 -1.69 -12.38 -5.27
C PHE A 55 -0.72 -13.51 -4.92
N TYR A 56 0.22 -13.26 -4.01
CA TYR A 56 1.15 -14.30 -3.56
C TYR A 56 0.44 -15.49 -2.90
N ARG A 57 -0.58 -15.23 -2.08
CA ARG A 57 -1.36 -16.32 -1.48
C ARG A 57 -1.96 -17.23 -2.55
N ARG A 58 -2.53 -16.67 -3.61
CA ARG A 58 -3.12 -17.48 -4.71
C ARG A 58 -2.10 -18.28 -5.50
N GLN A 59 -0.83 -17.84 -5.55
CA GLN A 59 0.23 -18.61 -6.20
C GLN A 59 0.60 -19.87 -5.41
N VAL A 60 0.58 -19.80 -4.07
CA VAL A 60 0.96 -20.92 -3.19
C VAL A 60 -0.23 -21.71 -2.63
N ASP A 61 -1.44 -21.17 -2.75
CA ASP A 61 -2.71 -21.76 -2.32
C ASP A 61 -3.77 -21.50 -3.41
N PRO A 62 -3.84 -22.32 -4.48
CA PRO A 62 -4.78 -22.12 -5.58
C PRO A 62 -6.25 -22.19 -5.16
N THR A 63 -6.53 -22.82 -4.01
CA THR A 63 -7.86 -22.92 -3.41
C THR A 63 -8.24 -21.73 -2.53
N TYR A 64 -7.34 -20.74 -2.39
CA TYR A 64 -7.57 -19.59 -1.55
C TYR A 64 -8.76 -18.74 -2.01
N ASP A 65 -9.74 -18.59 -1.13
CA ASP A 65 -10.88 -17.70 -1.31
C ASP A 65 -10.87 -16.54 -0.29
N LYS A 66 -10.60 -15.34 -0.80
CA LYS A 66 -10.62 -14.09 -0.01
C LYS A 66 -11.96 -13.88 0.70
N LYS A 67 -13.09 -14.28 0.11
CA LYS A 67 -14.42 -14.02 0.71
C LYS A 67 -14.64 -14.80 2.00
N ASN A 68 -13.98 -15.94 2.14
CA ASN A 68 -14.13 -16.84 3.27
C ASN A 68 -12.96 -16.73 4.28
N ASP A 69 -11.90 -15.98 3.95
CA ASP A 69 -10.81 -15.72 4.88
C ASP A 69 -11.22 -14.65 5.92
N LYS A 70 -11.31 -15.08 7.17
CA LYS A 70 -11.63 -14.22 8.34
C LYS A 70 -10.39 -13.88 9.18
N THR A 71 -9.19 -14.21 8.71
CA THR A 71 -7.96 -13.88 9.43
C THR A 71 -7.72 -12.37 9.40
N CYS A 72 -7.16 -11.85 10.50
CA CYS A 72 -6.75 -10.45 10.52
C CYS A 72 -5.55 -10.23 9.58
N ARG A 73 -5.33 -8.98 9.13
CA ARG A 73 -4.25 -8.63 8.18
C ARG A 73 -2.88 -9.18 8.58
N LYS A 74 -2.54 -9.08 9.87
CA LYS A 74 -1.25 -9.55 10.41
C LYS A 74 -1.09 -11.07 10.23
N ASP A 75 -2.11 -11.84 10.61
CA ASP A 75 -2.07 -13.29 10.53
C ASP A 75 -2.15 -13.77 9.07
N PHE A 76 -2.91 -13.06 8.24
CA PHE A 76 -2.96 -13.28 6.80
C PHE A 76 -1.55 -13.12 6.17
N HIS A 77 -0.88 -11.99 6.42
CA HIS A 77 0.48 -11.75 5.91
C HIS A 77 1.45 -12.82 6.41
N LYS A 78 1.44 -13.12 7.72
CA LYS A 78 2.31 -14.14 8.32
C LYS A 78 2.10 -15.51 7.67
N LYS A 79 0.85 -15.95 7.55
CA LYS A 79 0.51 -17.25 6.96
C LYS A 79 0.94 -17.31 5.49
N THR A 80 0.68 -16.26 4.73
CA THR A 80 1.06 -16.19 3.33
C THR A 80 2.58 -16.26 3.16
N LEU A 81 3.35 -15.49 3.93
CA LEU A 81 4.82 -15.53 3.88
C LEU A 81 5.37 -16.92 4.22
N LYS A 82 4.83 -17.57 5.25
CA LYS A 82 5.21 -18.94 5.60
C LYS A 82 4.93 -19.93 4.46
N MET A 83 3.80 -19.79 3.77
CA MET A 83 3.46 -20.63 2.60
C MET A 83 4.37 -20.33 1.39
N CYS A 84 4.89 -19.10 1.31
CA CYS A 84 5.95 -18.72 0.38
C CYS A 84 7.36 -19.15 0.83
N GLY A 85 7.52 -19.87 1.95
CA GLY A 85 8.83 -20.28 2.46
C GLY A 85 9.66 -19.15 3.08
N ILE A 86 9.01 -18.09 3.58
CA ILE A 86 9.64 -16.90 4.16
C ILE A 86 9.17 -16.73 5.61
N ASP A 87 10.09 -16.82 6.58
CA ASP A 87 9.74 -16.77 7.99
C ASP A 87 9.95 -15.38 8.65
N ASP A 88 10.99 -14.62 8.25
CA ASP A 88 11.45 -13.45 9.02
C ASP A 88 11.10 -12.06 8.45
N LEU A 89 10.42 -11.97 7.30
CA LEU A 89 10.17 -10.69 6.62
C LEU A 89 9.38 -9.69 7.50
N MET A 90 8.49 -10.17 8.37
CA MET A 90 7.67 -9.30 9.22
C MET A 90 8.49 -8.50 10.24
N GLY A 91 9.70 -8.95 10.59
CA GLY A 91 10.60 -8.23 11.49
C GLY A 91 11.44 -7.16 10.79
N LEU A 92 11.47 -7.16 9.45
CA LEU A 92 12.34 -6.28 8.67
C LEU A 92 11.77 -4.85 8.57
N ASN A 93 12.68 -3.91 8.35
CA ASN A 93 12.38 -2.48 8.26
C ASN A 93 11.30 -2.17 7.21
N ASP A 94 11.42 -2.75 6.01
CA ASP A 94 10.49 -2.50 4.91
C ASP A 94 9.06 -2.93 5.28
N TYR A 95 8.90 -4.06 5.98
CA TYR A 95 7.58 -4.46 6.46
C TYR A 95 7.04 -3.51 7.52
N GLN A 96 7.88 -2.98 8.42
CA GLN A 96 7.44 -1.99 9.42
C GLN A 96 7.00 -0.67 8.76
N ILE A 97 7.70 -0.22 7.72
CA ILE A 97 7.30 0.95 6.91
C ILE A 97 5.91 0.70 6.31
N ILE A 98 5.73 -0.44 5.64
CA ILE A 98 4.43 -0.81 5.06
C ILE A 98 3.32 -0.93 6.09
N ARG A 99 3.63 -1.52 7.25
CA ARG A 99 2.68 -1.60 8.37
C ARG A 99 2.20 -0.21 8.82
N ASN A 100 3.11 0.77 8.86
CA ASN A 100 2.75 2.14 9.19
C ASN A 100 1.87 2.78 8.10
N CYS A 101 2.19 2.58 6.82
CA CYS A 101 1.35 3.06 5.70
C CYS A 101 -0.08 2.47 5.76
N LEU A 102 -0.19 1.16 6.05
CA LEU A 102 -1.48 0.49 6.19
C LEU A 102 -2.29 1.04 7.36
N ARG A 103 -1.63 1.39 8.48
CA ARG A 103 -2.26 2.02 9.65
C ARG A 103 -2.76 3.41 9.32
N LEU A 104 -1.95 4.25 8.67
CA LEU A 104 -2.35 5.59 8.25
C LEU A 104 -3.57 5.55 7.31
N ARG A 105 -3.61 4.60 6.36
CA ARG A 105 -4.79 4.41 5.52
C ARG A 105 -6.02 3.97 6.32
N ASP A 106 -5.87 3.11 7.33
CA ASP A 106 -6.99 2.72 8.20
C ASP A 106 -7.50 3.93 9.01
N GLU A 107 -6.61 4.79 9.51
CA GLU A 107 -6.95 6.03 10.22
C GLU A 107 -7.73 7.01 9.33
N ILE A 108 -7.37 7.11 8.04
CA ILE A 108 -8.10 7.90 7.04
C ILE A 108 -9.47 7.29 6.72
N ALA A 109 -9.53 5.96 6.53
CA ALA A 109 -10.71 5.28 6.02
C ALA A 109 -11.81 5.05 7.07
N HIS A 110 -11.45 4.87 8.34
CA HIS A 110 -12.43 4.57 9.39
C HIS A 110 -13.12 5.81 9.96
N GLY A 111 -12.69 7.01 9.58
CA GLY A 111 -13.47 8.24 9.79
C GLY A 111 -13.90 8.49 11.24
N ASP A 112 -13.10 8.03 12.20
CA ASP A 112 -13.37 8.24 13.63
C ASP A 112 -13.42 9.74 13.95
N PHE A 113 -14.08 10.11 15.06
CA PHE A 113 -14.03 11.48 15.55
C PHE A 113 -12.65 11.76 16.17
N PHE A 114 -11.99 12.82 15.72
CA PHE A 114 -10.65 13.17 16.20
C PHE A 114 -10.55 14.64 16.55
N GLU A 115 -10.09 14.91 17.76
CA GLU A 115 -9.59 16.23 18.13
C GLU A 115 -8.14 16.37 17.68
N SER A 116 -7.81 17.48 17.03
CA SER A 116 -6.44 17.78 16.62
C SER A 116 -6.02 19.13 17.17
N SER A 117 -4.82 19.19 17.73
CA SER A 117 -4.17 20.43 18.13
C SER A 117 -3.12 20.82 17.09
N PHE A 118 -2.85 22.12 16.98
CA PHE A 118 -1.76 22.66 16.18
C PHE A 118 -1.40 24.05 16.64
N ASP A 119 -0.13 24.41 16.42
CA ASP A 119 0.33 25.76 16.66
C ASP A 119 -0.28 26.71 15.61
N TYR A 120 -0.82 27.82 16.07
CA TYR A 120 -1.41 28.86 15.24
C TYR A 120 -0.92 30.22 15.73
N VAL A 121 -0.36 31.00 14.80
CA VAL A 121 0.10 32.36 15.06
C VAL A 121 -0.73 33.29 14.17
N PRO A 122 -1.59 34.14 14.75
CA PRO A 122 -2.42 35.04 13.96
C PRO A 122 -1.59 36.15 13.29
N GLU A 123 -1.87 36.43 12.02
CA GLU A 123 -1.19 37.48 11.24
C GLU A 123 -1.62 38.93 11.59
N GLY A 124 -2.57 39.10 12.52
CA GLY A 124 -3.07 40.42 12.95
C GLY A 124 -4.22 40.30 13.93
N LEU A 125 -4.48 41.36 14.70
CA LEU A 125 -5.43 41.35 15.83
C LEU A 125 -6.91 41.48 15.43
N ASP A 126 -7.23 41.85 14.19
CA ASP A 126 -8.58 42.39 13.85
C ASP A 126 -9.26 41.73 12.63
N VAL A 127 -8.88 40.50 12.28
CA VAL A 127 -9.49 39.78 11.13
C VAL A 127 -10.02 38.42 11.55
N HIS A 128 -10.97 38.42 12.48
CA HIS A 128 -11.59 37.20 13.05
C HIS A 128 -12.01 36.20 11.95
N ASP A 129 -12.68 36.65 10.89
CA ASP A 129 -13.17 35.75 9.84
C ASP A 129 -12.03 35.12 9.03
N LYS A 130 -10.95 35.87 8.77
CA LYS A 130 -9.76 35.33 8.09
C LYS A 130 -9.06 34.29 8.97
N GLN A 131 -8.95 34.57 10.28
CA GLN A 131 -8.37 33.64 11.24
C GLN A 131 -9.19 32.34 11.35
N VAL A 132 -10.52 32.44 11.35
CA VAL A 132 -11.41 31.28 11.36
C VAL A 132 -11.24 30.44 10.10
N ILE A 133 -11.18 31.07 8.92
CA ILE A 133 -10.94 30.37 7.65
C ILE A 133 -9.56 29.69 7.66
N ASP A 134 -8.52 30.37 8.15
CA ASP A 134 -7.15 29.82 8.24
C ASP A 134 -7.04 28.65 9.25
N ILE A 135 -7.84 28.65 10.31
CA ILE A 135 -7.93 27.54 11.27
C ILE A 135 -8.67 26.35 10.66
N ILE A 136 -9.80 26.60 10.00
CA ILE A 136 -10.65 25.56 9.39
C ILE A 136 -9.99 24.94 8.17
N SER A 137 -9.16 25.69 7.43
CA SER A 137 -8.42 25.18 6.27
C SER A 137 -7.32 24.19 6.63
N LYS A 138 -6.93 24.10 7.91
CA LYS A 138 -5.96 23.09 8.35
C LYS A 138 -6.63 21.72 8.39
N SER A 139 -6.12 20.81 7.58
CA SER A 139 -6.53 19.42 7.57
C SER A 139 -6.31 18.73 8.91
N SER A 140 -7.11 17.68 9.15
CA SER A 140 -6.98 16.87 10.35
C SER A 140 -5.64 16.15 10.41
N LYS A 141 -5.23 15.76 11.62
CA LYS A 141 -3.92 15.15 11.87
C LYS A 141 -3.62 13.95 10.97
N GLN A 142 -4.62 13.11 10.67
CA GLN A 142 -4.47 11.92 9.83
C GLN A 142 -3.93 12.25 8.45
N PHE A 143 -4.41 13.35 7.85
CA PHE A 143 -3.96 13.81 6.54
C PHE A 143 -2.62 14.55 6.64
N ARG A 144 -2.40 15.35 7.69
CA ARG A 144 -1.12 16.04 7.93
C ARG A 144 0.05 15.08 8.17
N ASP A 145 -0.21 13.94 8.80
CA ASP A 145 0.79 12.90 9.05
C ASP A 145 1.17 12.16 7.76
N VAL A 146 0.40 12.31 6.66
CA VAL A 146 0.78 11.81 5.33
C VAL A 146 1.73 12.79 4.65
N THR A 147 3.02 12.49 4.76
CA THR A 147 4.07 13.29 4.12
C THR A 147 4.59 12.65 2.83
N LEU A 148 5.16 13.48 1.96
CA LEU A 148 5.85 13.03 0.75
C LEU A 148 6.89 11.93 1.07
N LYS A 149 7.67 12.14 2.15
CA LYS A 149 8.69 11.18 2.59
C LYS A 149 8.10 9.82 2.95
N ILE A 150 6.96 9.79 3.64
CA ILE A 150 6.28 8.54 4.00
C ILE A 150 5.79 7.81 2.75
N LEU A 151 5.24 8.54 1.78
CA LEU A 151 4.81 7.96 0.51
C LEU A 151 5.99 7.38 -0.28
N GLU A 152 7.10 8.12 -0.40
CA GLU A 152 8.32 7.66 -1.07
C GLU A 152 8.88 6.38 -0.45
N GLN A 153 9.10 6.41 0.87
CA GLN A 153 9.63 5.26 1.61
C GLN A 153 8.66 4.07 1.55
N GLY A 154 7.36 4.33 1.57
CA GLY A 154 6.34 3.31 1.44
C GLY A 154 6.35 2.61 0.08
N ILE A 155 6.45 3.37 -1.02
CA ILE A 155 6.54 2.79 -2.37
C ILE A 155 7.82 1.96 -2.52
N GLU A 156 8.96 2.48 -2.07
CA GLU A 156 10.24 1.77 -2.10
C GLU A 156 10.18 0.47 -1.30
N ALA A 157 9.70 0.53 -0.04
CA ALA A 157 9.55 -0.64 0.81
C ALA A 157 8.60 -1.70 0.21
N ALA A 158 7.50 -1.28 -0.43
CA ALA A 158 6.57 -2.21 -1.08
C ALA A 158 7.26 -2.97 -2.22
N LYS A 159 8.01 -2.26 -3.06
CA LYS A 159 8.75 -2.87 -4.17
C LYS A 159 9.83 -3.82 -3.68
N ASN A 160 10.60 -3.42 -2.67
CA ASN A 160 11.62 -4.29 -2.07
C ASN A 160 11.01 -5.58 -1.52
N ILE A 161 9.81 -5.52 -0.93
CA ILE A 161 9.09 -6.72 -0.47
C ILE A 161 8.65 -7.59 -1.65
N ASP A 162 8.10 -7.02 -2.72
CA ASP A 162 7.71 -7.75 -3.94
C ASP A 162 8.92 -8.47 -4.55
N ASP A 163 10.03 -7.75 -4.72
CA ASP A 163 11.29 -8.30 -5.23
C ASP A 163 11.83 -9.40 -4.33
N TYR A 164 11.83 -9.19 -3.01
CA TYR A 164 12.30 -10.19 -2.05
C TYR A 164 11.46 -11.47 -2.10
N ILE A 165 10.13 -11.37 -2.14
CA ILE A 165 9.24 -12.53 -2.22
C ILE A 165 9.40 -13.23 -3.59
N CYS A 166 9.56 -12.47 -4.67
CA CYS A 166 9.82 -13.01 -6.01
C CYS A 166 11.12 -13.82 -6.06
N ASP A 167 12.19 -13.31 -5.46
CA ASP A 167 13.51 -13.95 -5.52
C ASP A 167 13.70 -15.10 -4.55
N ASN A 168 13.07 -15.04 -3.38
CA ASN A 168 13.31 -16.00 -2.30
C ASN A 168 12.13 -16.95 -2.07
N GLY A 169 10.95 -16.59 -2.54
CA GLY A 169 9.71 -17.29 -2.27
C GLY A 169 9.47 -18.48 -3.18
N TYR A 170 8.87 -19.52 -2.62
CA TYR A 170 8.51 -20.75 -3.30
C TYR A 170 7.32 -21.42 -2.59
N LYS A 171 6.72 -22.43 -3.21
CA LYS A 171 5.65 -23.18 -2.57
C LYS A 171 6.22 -24.16 -1.53
N ALA A 172 6.05 -23.84 -0.24
CA ALA A 172 6.78 -24.53 0.84
C ALA A 172 6.40 -26.00 1.07
N ASP A 173 5.28 -26.48 0.51
CA ASP A 173 4.80 -27.86 0.66
C ASP A 173 5.31 -28.81 -0.46
N GLU A 174 6.08 -28.29 -1.42
CA GLU A 174 6.64 -29.10 -2.50
C GLU A 174 7.87 -29.87 -2.02
N LYS A 175 7.87 -31.20 -2.27
CA LYS A 175 8.97 -32.12 -1.94
C LYS A 175 10.07 -32.08 -3.02
N ILE A 176 10.46 -30.88 -3.43
CA ILE A 176 11.49 -30.64 -4.44
C ILE A 176 12.58 -29.80 -3.77
N GLU A 177 13.84 -30.02 -4.15
CA GLU A 177 14.93 -29.20 -3.65
C GLU A 177 14.74 -27.74 -4.11
N ARG A 178 15.05 -26.80 -3.21
CA ARG A 178 14.73 -25.38 -3.38
C ARG A 178 15.28 -24.79 -4.68
N GLU A 179 16.42 -25.29 -5.17
CA GLU A 179 17.07 -24.81 -6.39
C GLU A 179 16.29 -25.13 -7.68
N TYR A 180 15.36 -26.10 -7.65
CA TYR A 180 14.51 -26.45 -8.79
C TYR A 180 13.08 -25.93 -8.67
N LEU A 181 12.75 -25.24 -7.57
CA LEU A 181 11.41 -24.69 -7.38
C LEU A 181 11.19 -23.48 -8.29
N PRO A 182 10.03 -23.39 -8.97
CA PRO A 182 9.72 -22.23 -9.79
C PRO A 182 9.60 -20.99 -8.89
N LYS A 183 10.27 -19.91 -9.30
CA LYS A 183 10.13 -18.60 -8.64
C LYS A 183 8.69 -18.12 -8.72
N LEU A 184 8.24 -17.47 -7.65
CA LEU A 184 6.96 -16.78 -7.63
C LEU A 184 6.99 -15.59 -8.60
N GLN A 185 5.86 -15.32 -9.25
CA GLN A 185 5.71 -14.16 -10.12
C GLN A 185 5.57 -12.88 -9.29
N PRO A 186 6.08 -11.73 -9.76
CA PRO A 186 5.94 -10.45 -9.06
C PRO A 186 4.50 -9.93 -9.12
N ALA A 187 4.04 -9.34 -8.01
CA ALA A 187 2.70 -8.80 -7.91
C ALA A 187 2.57 -7.43 -8.58
N PHE A 188 3.64 -6.64 -8.63
CA PHE A 188 3.67 -5.33 -9.29
C PHE A 188 4.14 -5.41 -10.75
N GLY A 189 4.22 -6.61 -11.34
CA GLY A 189 4.59 -6.82 -12.75
C GLY A 189 3.38 -6.91 -13.73
N VAL A 190 3.58 -6.45 -14.97
CA VAL A 190 2.55 -6.28 -16.03
C VAL A 190 1.91 -7.54 -16.63
N THR A 191 2.51 -8.73 -16.52
CA THR A 191 2.15 -9.85 -17.39
C THR A 191 1.03 -10.73 -16.84
N GLY A 192 -0.03 -10.92 -17.65
CA GLY A 192 -1.18 -11.79 -17.38
C GLY A 192 -2.20 -11.82 -18.53
N ILE A 193 -1.75 -11.91 -19.79
CA ILE A 193 -2.64 -12.12 -20.95
C ILE A 193 -2.53 -13.58 -21.39
N SER A 194 -3.64 -14.30 -21.40
CA SER A 194 -3.78 -15.59 -22.07
C SER A 194 -4.85 -15.47 -23.16
N VAL A 195 -4.50 -15.77 -24.41
CA VAL A 195 -5.44 -15.81 -25.53
C VAL A 195 -5.66 -17.29 -25.89
N TRP A 196 -6.90 -17.72 -25.99
CA TRP A 196 -7.30 -19.07 -26.42
C TRP A 196 -8.14 -18.98 -27.69
#